data_AF-A0A2G2W8W3-F1
#
_entry.id   AF-A0A2G2W8W3-F1
#
_cell.length_a   1.000
_cell.length_b   1.000
_cell.length_c   1.000
_cell.angle_alpha   90.00
_cell.angle_beta   90.00
_cell.angle_gamma   90.00
#
_symmetry.space_group_name_H-M   'P 1'
#
loop_
_entity.id
_entity.type
_entity.pdbx_description
1 polymer ?
#
loop_
_entity_poly.entity_id
_entity_poly.type
_entity_poly.pdbx_seq_one_letter_code
_entity_poly.pdbx_strand_id
1 'polypeptide(L)'
;MLVHFPAVIPLWIFPAAISCGNTFILKPAEKAPGACMILTELVMEASLPNGVLSIIHGTYNIVDAISDDDDIEVVPFVGSML
;
A
#
# COMPACT_ATOMS: atom_id res chain seq x y z
N MET A 1 -11.43 2.54 -8.61
CA MET A 1 -10.63 1.48 -9.28
C MET A 1 -10.10 0.45 -8.29
N LEU A 2 -9.46 0.86 -7.18
CA LEU A 2 -8.97 -0.08 -6.15
C LEU A 2 -10.01 -1.05 -5.58
N VAL A 3 -11.26 -0.61 -5.38
CA VAL A 3 -12.35 -1.49 -4.89
C VAL A 3 -12.72 -2.61 -5.86
N HIS A 4 -12.42 -2.48 -7.16
CA HIS A 4 -12.71 -3.50 -8.16
C HIS A 4 -11.56 -4.50 -8.34
N PHE A 5 -10.33 -4.09 -8.01
CA PHE A 5 -9.12 -4.89 -8.18
C PHE A 5 -8.23 -4.85 -6.93
N PRO A 6 -8.75 -5.24 -5.75
CA PRO A 6 -8.11 -4.97 -4.46
C PRO A 6 -6.87 -5.83 -4.19
N ALA A 7 -6.61 -6.85 -5.01
CA ALA A 7 -5.39 -7.66 -4.97
C ALA A 7 -4.39 -7.29 -6.09
N VAL A 8 -4.91 -7.15 -7.32
CA VAL A 8 -4.08 -6.97 -8.52
C VAL A 8 -3.33 -5.65 -8.51
N ILE A 9 -4.00 -4.55 -8.18
CA ILE A 9 -3.37 -3.22 -8.19
C ILE A 9 -2.21 -3.14 -7.18
N PRO A 10 -2.37 -3.55 -5.90
CA PRO A 10 -1.23 -3.63 -4.99
C PRO A 10 -0.06 -4.47 -5.52
N LEU A 11 -0.34 -5.66 -6.07
CA LEU A 11 0.68 -6.58 -6.59
C LEU A 11 1.45 -6.03 -7.81
N TRP A 12 0.90 -5.06 -8.54
CA TRP A 12 1.63 -4.40 -9.62
C TRP A 12 2.61 -3.35 -9.13
N ILE A 13 2.46 -2.87 -7.89
CA ILE A 13 3.18 -1.71 -7.39
C ILE A 13 4.21 -2.14 -6.33
N PHE A 14 3.76 -2.68 -5.19
CA PHE A 14 4.65 -2.88 -4.04
C PHE A 14 5.76 -3.90 -4.30
N PRO A 15 5.56 -5.04 -5.02
CA PRO A 15 6.64 -6.00 -5.23
C PRO A 15 7.77 -5.43 -6.08
N ALA A 16 7.42 -4.65 -7.10
CA ALA A 16 8.39 -3.96 -7.94
C ALA A 16 9.15 -2.89 -7.14
N ALA A 17 8.43 -2.05 -6.39
CA ALA A 17 9.05 -1.02 -5.55
C ALA A 17 10.04 -1.64 -4.53
N ILE A 18 9.64 -2.71 -3.84
CA ILE A 18 10.48 -3.41 -2.87
C ILE A 18 11.68 -4.07 -3.54
N SER A 19 11.50 -4.69 -4.71
CA SER A 19 12.61 -5.32 -5.45
C SER A 19 13.67 -4.30 -5.90
N CYS A 20 13.28 -3.04 -6.08
CA CYS A 20 14.18 -1.92 -6.36
C CYS A 20 14.84 -1.32 -5.10
N GLY A 21 14.59 -1.87 -3.90
CA GLY A 21 15.20 -1.43 -2.65
C GLY A 21 14.41 -0.43 -1.83
N ASN A 22 13.15 -0.15 -2.19
CA ASN A 22 12.30 0.77 -1.43
C ASN A 22 11.58 0.05 -0.29
N THR A 23 11.34 0.77 0.81
CA THR A 23 10.27 0.40 1.75
C THR A 23 8.94 0.87 1.18
N PHE A 24 7.84 0.25 1.61
CA PHE A 24 6.52 0.54 1.05
C PHE A 24 5.45 0.60 2.13
N ILE A 25 4.65 1.66 2.12
CA ILE A 25 3.45 1.80 2.94
C ILE A 25 2.23 1.56 2.05
N LEU A 26 1.50 0.47 2.31
CA LEU A 26 0.28 0.13 1.60
C LEU A 26 -0.93 0.69 2.35
N LYS A 27 -1.65 1.62 1.71
CA LYS A 27 -2.94 2.14 2.20
C LYS A 27 -4.09 1.54 1.39
N PRO A 28 -4.84 0.55 1.91
CA PRO A 28 -5.97 -0.03 1.19
C PRO A 28 -7.20 0.88 1.13
N ALA A 29 -8.12 0.56 0.22
CA ALA A 29 -9.45 1.16 0.21
C ALA A 29 -10.25 0.76 1.46
N GLU A 30 -10.88 1.72 2.13
CA GLU A 30 -11.64 1.50 3.37
C GLU A 30 -12.75 0.46 3.21
N LYS A 31 -13.42 0.48 2.05
CA LYS A 31 -14.55 -0.39 1.75
C LYS A 31 -14.14 -1.82 1.35
N ALA A 32 -12.87 -2.05 1.03
CA ALA A 32 -12.39 -3.34 0.53
C ALA A 32 -10.93 -3.63 0.95
N PRO A 33 -10.60 -3.69 2.26
CA PRO A 33 -9.23 -3.87 2.71
C PRO A 33 -8.75 -5.34 2.67
N GLY A 34 -9.67 -6.30 2.67
CA GLY A 34 -9.37 -7.71 2.96
C GLY A 34 -8.29 -8.33 2.07
N ALA A 35 -8.29 -8.03 0.77
CA ALA A 35 -7.27 -8.57 -0.13
C ALA A 35 -5.86 -8.04 0.21
N CYS A 36 -5.72 -6.76 0.57
CA CYS A 36 -4.44 -6.19 0.99
C CYS A 36 -3.96 -6.80 2.32
N MET A 37 -4.88 -7.13 3.23
CA MET A 37 -4.54 -7.82 4.47
C MET A 37 -3.95 -9.20 4.20
N ILE A 38 -4.63 -10.02 3.39
CA ILE A 38 -4.15 -11.35 3.01
C ILE A 38 -2.80 -11.27 2.30
N LEU A 39 -2.62 -10.31 1.39
CA LEU A 39 -1.33 -10.12 0.71
C LEU A 39 -0.22 -9.77 1.70
N THR A 40 -0.49 -8.93 2.70
CA THR A 40 0.51 -8.56 3.72
C THR A 40 0.88 -9.76 4.59
N GLU A 41 -0.09 -10.62 4.94
CA GLU A 41 0.17 -11.88 5.65
C GLU A 41 1.06 -12.82 4.83
N LEU A 42 0.75 -13.02 3.55
CA LEU A 42 1.57 -13.85 2.65
C LEU A 42 3.00 -13.32 2.49
N VAL A 43 3.18 -11.99 2.48
CA VAL A 43 4.49 -11.35 2.41
C VAL A 43 5.30 -11.61 3.69
N MET A 44 4.66 -11.59 4.85
CA MET A 44 5.31 -11.97 6.12
C MET A 44 5.71 -13.45 6.12
N GLU A 45 4.85 -14.35 5.63
CA GLU A 45 5.19 -15.77 5.46
C GLU A 45 6.36 -15.99 4.48
N ALA A 46 6.46 -15.16 3.45
CA ALA A 46 7.57 -15.15 2.50
C ALA A 46 8.89 -14.62 3.09
N SER A 47 8.94 -14.35 4.41
CA SER A 47 10.12 -13.88 5.14
C SER A 47 10.64 -12.52 4.67
N LEU A 48 9.75 -11.65 4.18
CA LEU A 48 10.12 -10.25 3.95
C LEU A 48 10.56 -9.62 5.29
N PRO A 49 11.69 -8.89 5.33
CA PRO A 49 12.14 -8.25 6.57
C PRO A 49 11.09 -7.29 7.13
N ASN A 50 10.94 -7.28 8.46
CA ASN A 50 10.04 -6.38 9.16
C ASN A 50 10.34 -4.91 8.81
N GLY A 51 9.29 -4.14 8.54
CA GLY A 51 9.38 -2.72 8.20
C GLY A 51 9.55 -2.44 6.69
N VAL A 52 9.84 -3.45 5.86
CA VAL A 52 9.95 -3.24 4.41
C VAL A 52 8.58 -3.03 3.75
N LEU A 53 7.55 -3.78 4.19
CA LEU A 53 6.16 -3.52 3.84
C LEU A 53 5.40 -3.22 5.13
N SER A 54 4.75 -2.06 5.16
CA SER A 54 3.84 -1.65 6.23
C SER A 54 2.44 -1.41 5.65
N ILE A 55 1.40 -1.66 6.45
CA ILE A 55 0.01 -1.40 6.06
C ILE A 55 -0.61 -0.38 7.01
N ILE A 56 -1.29 0.63 6.47
CA ILE A 56 -1.98 1.66 7.26
C ILE A 56 -3.43 1.81 6.81
N HIS A 57 -4.35 1.78 7.78
CA HIS A 57 -5.77 2.04 7.52
C HIS A 57 -6.13 3.48 7.86
N GLY A 58 -7.09 4.02 7.13
CA GLY A 58 -7.65 5.33 7.42
C GLY A 58 -8.37 5.92 6.24
N THR A 59 -8.83 7.15 6.42
CA THR A 59 -9.60 7.90 5.42
C THR A 59 -8.72 8.90 4.69
N TYR A 60 -9.32 9.94 4.11
CA TYR A 60 -8.61 11.01 3.42
C TYR A 60 -7.52 11.66 4.28
N ASN A 61 -7.77 11.81 5.58
CA ASN A 61 -6.79 12.36 6.53
C ASN A 61 -5.43 11.63 6.54
N ILE A 62 -5.42 10.32 6.30
CA ILE A 62 -4.17 9.55 6.19
C ILE A 62 -3.51 9.76 4.84
N VAL A 63 -4.29 9.96 3.78
CA VAL A 63 -3.74 10.27 2.45
C VAL A 63 -3.06 11.64 2.47
N ASP A 64 -3.70 12.62 3.11
CA ASP A 64 -3.12 13.96 3.28
C ASP A 64 -1.83 13.88 4.10
N ALA A 65 -1.86 13.18 5.24
CA ALA A 65 -0.67 12.99 6.08
C ALA A 65 0.49 12.30 5.33
N ILE A 66 0.20 11.30 4.49
CA ILE A 66 1.21 10.63 3.63
C ILE A 66 1.76 11.59 2.56
N SER A 67 0.91 12.48 2.03
CA SER A 67 1.30 13.37 0.94
C SER A 67 2.12 14.57 1.43
N ASP A 68 1.93 14.96 2.69
CA ASP A 68 2.62 16.07 3.34
C ASP A 68 3.90 15.63 4.08
N ASP A 69 4.25 14.34 4.09
CA ASP A 69 5.42 13.81 4.78
C ASP A 69 6.68 13.90 3.89
N ASP A 70 7.66 14.68 4.31
CA ASP A 70 8.93 14.92 3.59
C ASP A 70 9.79 13.65 3.46
N ASP A 71 9.58 12.63 4.30
CA ASP A 71 10.30 11.34 4.21
C ASP A 71 9.72 10.42 3.10
N ILE A 72 8.58 10.78 2.50
CA ILE A 72 7.92 10.00 1.46
C ILE A 72 8.31 10.53 0.07
N GLU A 73 9.18 9.80 -0.61
CA GLU A 73 9.71 10.23 -1.91
C GLU A 73 8.67 10.15 -3.06
N VAL A 74 7.75 9.17 -3.02
CA VAL A 74 6.79 8.91 -4.10
C VAL A 74 5.47 8.37 -3.57
N VAL A 75 4.35 8.94 -4.04
CA VAL A 75 3.00 8.47 -3.74
C VAL A 75 2.30 7.97 -5.01
N PRO A 76 2.37 6.66 -5.33
CA PRO A 76 1.60 6.08 -6.43
C PRO A 76 0.12 5.98 -6.05
N PHE A 77 -0.70 6.93 -6.52
CA PHE A 77 -2.13 6.99 -6.22
C PHE A 77 -3.00 6.38 -7.33
N VAL A 78 -3.92 5.48 -6.94
CA VAL A 78 -4.89 4.85 -7.85
C VAL A 78 -6.31 5.00 -7.30
N GLY A 79 -6.94 6.16 -7.54
CA GLY A 79 -8.27 6.49 -7.05
C GLY A 79 -8.93 7.61 -7.85
N SER A 80 -10.16 7.97 -7.49
CA SER A 80 -10.77 9.23 -7.95
C SER A 80 -10.33 10.37 -7.03
N MET A 81 -10.09 11.56 -7.60
CA MET A 81 -9.87 12.79 -6.81
C MET A 81 -11.18 13.41 -6.29
N LEU A 82 -12.28 12.65 -6.30
CA LEU A 82 -13.64 13.07 -5.95
C LEU A 82 -14.25 12.05 -4.99
#